data_AF-A0A4S3J7H6-F1
#
_entry.id   AF-A0A4S3J7H6-F1
#
_cell.length_a   1.000
_cell.length_b   1.000
_cell.length_c   1.000
_cell.angle_alpha   90.00
_cell.angle_beta   90.00
_cell.angle_gamma   90.00
#
_symmetry.space_group_name_H-M   'P 1'
#
loop_
_entity.id
_entity.type
_entity.pdbx_description
1 polymer ?
#
loop_
_entity_poly.entity_id
_entity_poly.type
_entity_poly.pdbx_seq_one_letter_code
_entity_poly.pdbx_strand_id
1 'polypeptide(L)'
;MKADPGTVNNGNLGEVKVDHENQGAYTLFSANDDAICVAWVTTTWSDDRGGNKYAVSGDYGEACGGTWFESHMYTDSNKEHQPKCFWIDKNGDQAKTVFQVRWPAFSESEYDSNSDKDPKRLCNNIDFGFRDEKDPNSINYWTSSKKRSSPLRVRQPIARPECVKSELVVSEFDNHSAKRLCESHTSMGPDFAHIREGLFCDTEHKILYPFCNEKITNNCFDLETRSIHHEHTGPIGHGNLTALVNTQSLVKGPNASKPMKGPSAFAANKATEDRYERVRDWRIQGK
;
A
#
# COMPACT_ATOMS: atom_id res chain seq x y z
N MET A 1 -27.37 -5.41 -8.18
CA MET A 1 -26.90 -4.08 -8.63
C MET A 1 -25.47 -4.26 -9.10
N LYS A 2 -25.16 -3.96 -10.37
CA LYS A 2 -23.78 -3.87 -10.86
C LYS A 2 -23.44 -2.38 -10.87
N ALA A 3 -22.88 -1.89 -9.77
CA ALA A 3 -22.32 -0.56 -9.72
C ALA A 3 -20.84 -0.69 -10.08
N ASP A 4 -20.45 -0.14 -11.22
CA ASP A 4 -19.05 0.06 -11.61
C ASP A 4 -18.84 1.58 -11.69
N PRO A 5 -18.47 2.21 -10.57
CA PRO A 5 -18.53 3.65 -10.45
C PRO A 5 -17.28 4.37 -10.99
N GLY A 6 -16.26 3.64 -11.47
CA GLY A 6 -15.08 4.21 -12.10
C GLY A 6 -13.78 3.43 -11.85
N THR A 7 -12.68 3.92 -12.43
CA THR A 7 -11.34 3.31 -12.35
C THR A 7 -10.32 4.28 -11.76
N VAL A 8 -9.35 3.76 -11.01
CA VAL A 8 -8.21 4.54 -10.47
C VAL A 8 -6.92 4.08 -11.14
N ASN A 9 -6.10 5.02 -11.62
CA ASN A 9 -4.80 4.74 -12.22
C ASN A 9 -3.70 4.63 -11.14
N ASN A 10 -2.60 3.93 -11.46
CA ASN A 10 -1.41 3.88 -10.60
C ASN A 10 -0.91 5.28 -10.22
N GLY A 11 -0.38 5.41 -9.00
CA GLY A 11 0.26 6.63 -8.47
C GLY A 11 -0.68 7.80 -8.19
N ASN A 12 -1.99 7.64 -8.38
CA ASN A 12 -2.97 8.72 -8.24
C ASN A 12 -4.00 8.44 -7.16
N LEU A 13 -4.45 9.51 -6.48
CA LEU A 13 -5.67 9.49 -5.69
C LEU A 13 -6.87 9.56 -6.65
N GLY A 14 -7.71 8.52 -6.65
CA GLY A 14 -8.99 8.52 -7.35
C GLY A 14 -10.14 8.77 -6.39
N GLU A 15 -11.04 9.68 -6.75
CA GLU A 15 -12.31 9.87 -6.04
C GLU A 15 -13.44 9.31 -6.91
N VAL A 16 -14.28 8.48 -6.30
CA VAL A 16 -15.40 7.85 -6.98
C VAL A 16 -16.68 8.14 -6.21
N LYS A 17 -17.67 8.71 -6.90
CA LYS A 17 -18.99 9.01 -6.33
C LYS A 17 -19.96 7.92 -6.72
N VAL A 18 -20.66 7.38 -5.71
CA VAL A 18 -21.63 6.31 -5.89
C VAL A 18 -22.97 6.81 -5.40
N ASP A 19 -23.95 6.88 -6.28
CA ASP A 19 -25.32 7.23 -5.91
C ASP A 19 -26.07 6.00 -5.39
N HIS A 20 -26.73 6.15 -4.25
CA HIS A 20 -27.38 5.07 -3.51
C HIS A 20 -28.52 5.61 -2.64
N GLU A 21 -29.62 4.87 -2.55
CA GLU A 21 -30.81 5.30 -1.79
C GLU A 21 -30.61 5.28 -0.26
N ASN A 22 -29.69 4.44 0.22
CA ASN A 22 -29.39 4.18 1.64
C ASN A 22 -27.89 4.19 1.89
N GLN A 23 -27.43 4.53 3.11
CA GLN A 23 -26.01 4.58 3.47
C GLN A 23 -25.26 3.28 3.09
N GLY A 24 -24.15 3.45 2.37
CA GLY A 24 -23.29 2.38 1.87
C GLY A 24 -22.37 1.92 2.99
N ALA A 25 -22.91 1.14 3.94
CA ALA A 25 -22.17 0.67 5.10
C ALA A 25 -21.07 -0.35 4.75
N TYR A 26 -21.17 -0.98 3.57
CA TYR A 26 -20.22 -1.97 3.07
C TYR A 26 -19.70 -1.54 1.71
N THR A 27 -18.42 -1.79 1.46
CA THR A 27 -17.82 -1.64 0.14
C THR A 27 -16.94 -2.85 -0.15
N LEU A 28 -17.06 -3.35 -1.38
CA LEU A 28 -16.19 -4.37 -1.95
C LEU A 28 -15.31 -3.71 -3.00
N PHE A 29 -14.01 -3.87 -2.86
CA PHE A 29 -13.02 -3.34 -3.80
C PHE A 29 -12.38 -4.49 -4.56
N SER A 30 -12.34 -4.37 -5.89
CA SER A 30 -11.70 -5.32 -6.79
C SER A 30 -10.67 -4.60 -7.66
N ALA A 31 -9.55 -5.25 -7.91
CA ALA A 31 -8.58 -4.82 -8.92
C ALA A 31 -8.97 -5.35 -10.31
N ASN A 32 -8.32 -4.80 -11.34
CA ASN A 32 -8.32 -5.37 -12.68
C ASN A 32 -7.19 -6.40 -12.80
N ASP A 33 -6.82 -6.80 -14.02
CA ASP A 33 -5.76 -7.80 -14.26
C ASP A 33 -4.35 -7.27 -13.91
N ASP A 34 -4.23 -5.99 -13.51
CA ASP A 34 -3.01 -5.38 -12.99
C ASP A 34 -3.11 -5.29 -11.46
N ALA A 35 -2.14 -5.86 -10.75
CA ALA A 35 -2.07 -5.81 -9.30
C ALA A 35 -1.94 -4.36 -8.78
N ILE A 36 -2.71 -4.02 -7.75
CA ILE A 36 -2.69 -2.71 -7.11
C ILE A 36 -2.27 -2.86 -5.64
N CYS A 37 -1.32 -2.03 -5.19
CA CYS A 37 -0.98 -1.91 -3.77
C CYS A 37 -1.79 -0.77 -3.13
N VAL A 38 -2.70 -1.10 -2.23
CA VAL A 38 -3.62 -0.14 -1.59
C VAL A 38 -3.06 0.27 -0.23
N ALA A 39 -2.56 1.51 -0.13
CA ALA A 39 -2.05 2.09 1.11
C ALA A 39 -3.16 2.47 2.10
N TRP A 40 -4.29 2.91 1.58
CA TRP A 40 -5.49 3.26 2.35
C TRP A 40 -6.69 3.42 1.43
N VAL A 41 -7.89 3.35 2.00
CA VAL A 41 -9.11 3.81 1.36
C VAL A 41 -9.95 4.59 2.37
N THR A 42 -10.63 5.60 1.88
CA THR A 42 -11.53 6.43 2.67
C THR A 42 -12.91 6.46 2.04
N THR A 43 -13.92 6.68 2.87
CA THR A 43 -15.26 7.01 2.40
C THR A 43 -15.80 8.21 3.16
N THR A 44 -16.60 9.02 2.48
CA THR A 44 -17.34 10.12 3.07
C THR A 44 -18.80 9.97 2.67
N TRP A 45 -19.69 9.89 3.65
CA TRP A 45 -21.12 9.94 3.40
C TRP A 45 -21.58 11.38 3.22
N SER A 46 -22.69 11.57 2.51
CA SER A 46 -23.24 12.90 2.29
C SER A 46 -23.71 13.54 3.61
N ASP A 47 -23.72 14.87 3.65
CA ASP A 47 -24.08 15.63 4.87
C ASP A 47 -25.53 15.34 5.31
N ASP A 48 -26.46 15.19 4.36
CA ASP A 48 -27.86 14.82 4.62
C ASP A 48 -28.01 13.40 5.18
N ARG A 49 -26.96 12.59 5.08
CA ARG A 49 -26.85 11.23 5.63
C ARG A 49 -25.78 11.14 6.72
N GLY A 50 -25.48 12.25 7.40
CA GLY A 50 -24.67 12.30 8.61
C GLY A 50 -23.21 12.71 8.42
N GLY A 51 -22.72 12.87 7.18
CA GLY A 51 -21.38 13.43 6.91
C GLY A 51 -20.21 12.59 7.44
N ASN A 52 -20.46 11.33 7.83
CA ASN A 52 -19.46 10.47 8.46
C ASN A 52 -18.30 10.19 7.50
N LYS A 53 -17.09 10.18 8.06
CA LYS A 53 -15.86 9.89 7.34
C LYS A 53 -15.19 8.69 7.98
N TYR A 54 -14.79 7.74 7.16
CA TYR A 54 -14.10 6.53 7.60
C TYR A 54 -12.85 6.33 6.77
N ALA A 55 -11.86 5.67 7.38
CA ALA A 55 -10.63 5.30 6.73
C ALA A 55 -10.20 3.91 7.21
N VAL A 56 -9.64 3.13 6.29
CA VAL A 56 -8.87 1.93 6.63
C VAL A 56 -7.51 2.03 5.96
N SER A 57 -6.46 1.78 6.72
CA SER A 57 -5.08 1.76 6.23
C SER A 57 -4.67 0.36 5.78
N GLY A 58 -3.61 0.28 4.98
CA GLY A 58 -3.12 -1.00 4.51
C GLY A 58 -2.41 -1.84 5.57
N ASP A 59 -2.20 -1.29 6.77
CA ASP A 59 -1.76 -2.07 7.94
C ASP A 59 -2.77 -3.16 8.33
N TYR A 60 -4.07 -2.90 8.14
CA TYR A 60 -5.10 -3.93 8.30
C TYR A 60 -4.94 -5.04 7.25
N GLY A 61 -4.48 -4.71 6.06
CA GLY A 61 -4.17 -5.68 5.03
C GLY A 61 -3.06 -6.66 5.45
N GLU A 62 -1.93 -6.14 5.95
CA GLU A 62 -0.87 -6.99 6.53
C GLU A 62 -1.41 -7.84 7.68
N ALA A 63 -2.11 -7.22 8.64
CA ALA A 63 -2.60 -7.90 9.83
C ALA A 63 -3.61 -9.02 9.52
N CYS A 64 -4.43 -8.83 8.48
CA CYS A 64 -5.46 -9.76 8.03
C CYS A 64 -4.98 -10.77 6.97
N GLY A 65 -3.67 -10.92 6.79
CA GLY A 65 -3.09 -11.95 5.93
C GLY A 65 -3.14 -11.64 4.43
N GLY A 66 -3.18 -10.36 4.07
CA GLY A 66 -2.86 -9.88 2.72
C GLY A 66 -1.36 -9.86 2.48
N THR A 67 -0.94 -9.95 1.22
CA THR A 67 0.42 -9.63 0.82
C THR A 67 0.63 -8.12 0.90
N TRP A 68 1.81 -7.66 1.29
CA TRP A 68 2.04 -6.24 1.62
C TRP A 68 3.39 -5.69 1.17
N PHE A 69 3.47 -4.36 1.07
CA PHE A 69 4.69 -3.61 0.77
C PHE A 69 4.75 -2.29 1.55
N GLU A 70 5.93 -1.67 1.63
CA GLU A 70 6.09 -0.34 2.23
C GLU A 70 5.51 0.71 1.29
N SER A 71 4.45 1.40 1.72
CA SER A 71 3.85 2.46 0.92
C SER A 71 4.52 3.77 1.28
N HIS A 72 5.19 4.42 0.32
CA HIS A 72 5.82 5.74 0.50
C HIS A 72 4.80 6.88 0.71
N MET A 73 3.59 6.56 1.17
CA MET A 73 2.46 7.46 1.35
C MET A 73 2.29 7.84 2.82
N TYR A 74 1.73 9.01 3.07
CA TYR A 74 1.40 9.48 4.41
C TYR A 74 -0.11 9.61 4.57
N THR A 75 -0.62 9.27 5.75
CA THR A 75 -2.05 9.38 6.03
C THR A 75 -2.53 10.81 6.30
N ASP A 76 -1.60 11.72 6.55
CA ASP A 76 -1.90 13.09 6.92
C ASP A 76 -0.72 14.00 6.58
N SER A 77 -0.96 15.31 6.67
CA SER A 77 0.05 16.34 6.44
C SER A 77 1.19 16.34 7.45
N ASN A 78 0.95 15.79 8.65
CA ASN A 78 1.92 15.77 9.74
C ASN A 78 2.92 14.64 9.57
N LYS A 79 2.68 13.72 8.62
CA LYS A 79 3.59 12.64 8.24
C LYS A 79 3.91 11.72 9.42
N GLU A 80 2.97 11.58 10.35
CA GLU A 80 3.18 10.83 11.59
C GLU A 80 3.23 9.32 11.34
N HIS A 81 2.47 8.85 10.34
CA HIS A 81 2.40 7.45 9.97
C HIS A 81 2.45 7.26 8.45
N GLN A 82 3.27 6.31 8.00
CA GLN A 82 3.16 5.76 6.65
C GLN A 82 2.58 4.35 6.76
N PRO A 83 1.35 4.14 6.26
CA PRO A 83 0.77 2.82 6.29
C PRO A 83 1.51 1.92 5.32
N LYS A 84 1.49 0.62 5.58
CA LYS A 84 1.79 -0.35 4.53
C LYS A 84 0.71 -0.29 3.47
N CYS A 85 1.02 -0.80 2.29
CA CYS A 85 0.01 -1.14 1.32
C CYS A 85 -0.17 -2.65 1.24
N PHE A 86 -1.38 -3.10 0.88
CA PHE A 86 -1.65 -4.50 0.59
C PHE A 86 -2.01 -4.69 -0.87
N TRP A 87 -1.67 -5.85 -1.42
CA TRP A 87 -1.93 -6.15 -2.82
C TRP A 87 -3.28 -6.81 -3.05
N ILE A 88 -3.96 -6.37 -4.11
CA ILE A 88 -5.09 -7.07 -4.71
C ILE A 88 -4.87 -7.19 -6.22
N ASP A 89 -5.20 -8.35 -6.79
CA ASP A 89 -5.10 -8.63 -8.22
C ASP A 89 -6.20 -9.61 -8.68
N LYS A 90 -6.79 -9.36 -9.85
CA LYS A 90 -7.85 -10.20 -10.41
C LYS A 90 -7.34 -11.53 -11.00
N ASN A 91 -6.13 -11.57 -11.55
CA ASN A 91 -5.65 -12.69 -12.37
C ASN A 91 -5.02 -13.82 -11.53
N GLY A 92 -4.69 -13.54 -10.26
CA GLY A 92 -4.16 -14.49 -9.28
C GLY A 92 -2.64 -14.46 -9.12
N ASP A 93 -1.95 -13.47 -9.68
CA ASP A 93 -0.55 -13.17 -9.37
C ASP A 93 -0.36 -12.58 -7.96
N GLN A 94 -1.47 -12.21 -7.31
CA GLN A 94 -1.58 -12.02 -5.88
C GLN A 94 -2.53 -13.04 -5.26
N ALA A 95 -2.34 -13.31 -3.97
CA ALA A 95 -3.19 -14.25 -3.25
C ALA A 95 -4.66 -13.80 -3.20
N LYS A 96 -4.90 -12.48 -3.22
CA LYS A 96 -6.18 -11.84 -2.92
C LYS A 96 -6.66 -11.07 -4.14
N THR A 97 -7.93 -11.26 -4.48
CA THR A 97 -8.57 -10.63 -5.64
C THR A 97 -9.38 -9.40 -5.26
N VAL A 98 -9.92 -9.41 -4.05
CA VAL A 98 -10.76 -8.35 -3.50
C VAL A 98 -10.52 -8.19 -2.02
N PHE A 99 -10.90 -7.02 -1.50
CA PHE A 99 -11.09 -6.82 -0.08
C PHE A 99 -12.43 -6.14 0.18
N GLN A 100 -13.01 -6.42 1.34
CA GLN A 100 -14.25 -5.81 1.82
C GLN A 100 -14.00 -4.99 3.06
N VAL A 101 -14.73 -3.89 3.20
CA VAL A 101 -14.77 -3.04 4.38
C VAL A 101 -16.21 -2.83 4.83
N ARG A 102 -16.51 -3.00 6.13
CA ARG A 102 -17.69 -2.43 6.80
C ARG A 102 -17.27 -1.15 7.50
N TRP A 103 -17.65 0.00 6.94
CA TRP A 103 -17.15 1.31 7.40
C TRP A 103 -17.47 1.65 8.86
N PRO A 104 -18.67 1.37 9.39
CA PRO A 104 -18.96 1.62 10.80
C PRO A 104 -18.01 0.92 11.80
N ALA A 105 -17.35 -0.19 11.41
CA ALA A 105 -16.38 -0.87 12.27
C ALA A 105 -15.11 -0.04 12.56
N PHE A 106 -14.88 1.01 11.77
CA PHE A 106 -13.76 1.94 11.90
C PHE A 106 -14.20 3.29 12.47
N SER A 107 -15.38 3.37 13.09
CA SER A 107 -15.86 4.57 13.75
C SER A 107 -15.27 4.70 15.16
N GLU A 108 -15.20 5.92 15.67
CA GLU A 108 -14.87 6.16 17.07
C GLU A 108 -15.87 5.48 18.03
N SER A 109 -17.14 5.37 17.62
CA SER A 109 -18.19 4.76 18.45
C SER A 109 -18.08 3.24 18.58
N GLU A 110 -17.47 2.58 17.60
CA GLU A 110 -17.17 1.13 17.64
C GLU A 110 -15.73 0.85 18.11
N TYR A 111 -14.92 1.90 18.30
CA TYR A 111 -13.55 1.82 18.81
C TYR A 111 -13.53 1.68 20.34
N ASP A 112 -13.04 0.55 20.84
CA ASP A 112 -12.73 0.35 22.25
C ASP A 112 -11.22 0.38 22.48
N SER A 113 -10.72 1.46 23.08
CA SER A 113 -9.30 1.65 23.39
C SER A 113 -8.64 0.52 24.19
N ASN A 114 -9.41 -0.34 24.88
CA ASN A 114 -8.92 -1.48 25.64
C ASN A 114 -8.77 -2.75 24.78
N SER A 115 -9.62 -2.95 23.76
CA SER A 115 -9.61 -4.15 22.91
C SER A 115 -9.16 -3.92 21.47
N ASP A 116 -9.17 -2.67 20.99
CA ASP A 116 -9.02 -2.33 19.56
C ASP A 116 -7.61 -1.90 19.19
N LYS A 117 -6.64 -2.31 20.01
CA LYS A 117 -5.21 -2.25 19.66
C LYS A 117 -4.79 -3.40 18.76
N ASP A 118 -5.56 -4.49 18.70
CA ASP A 118 -5.27 -5.62 17.82
C ASP A 118 -6.07 -5.52 16.51
N PRO A 119 -5.44 -5.18 15.37
CA PRO A 119 -6.12 -5.12 14.08
C PRO A 119 -6.75 -6.46 13.68
N LYS A 120 -6.32 -7.59 14.27
CA LYS A 120 -6.88 -8.92 13.98
C LYS A 120 -8.35 -9.07 14.34
N ARG A 121 -8.89 -8.25 15.25
CA ARG A 121 -10.31 -8.29 15.62
C ARG A 121 -11.22 -8.02 14.42
N LEU A 122 -10.80 -7.14 13.52
CA LEU A 122 -11.56 -6.76 12.33
C LEU A 122 -11.42 -7.77 11.18
N CYS A 123 -10.46 -8.72 11.27
CA CYS A 123 -10.19 -9.74 10.25
C CYS A 123 -11.21 -10.89 10.26
N ASN A 124 -12.51 -10.57 10.24
CA ASN A 124 -13.61 -11.54 10.30
C ASN A 124 -14.33 -11.75 8.97
N ASN A 125 -13.76 -11.25 7.86
CA ASN A 125 -14.33 -11.29 6.51
C ASN A 125 -15.65 -10.52 6.35
N ILE A 126 -16.04 -9.73 7.35
CA ILE A 126 -17.23 -8.85 7.32
C ILE A 126 -16.79 -7.40 7.52
N ASP A 127 -16.12 -7.11 8.65
CA ASP A 127 -15.59 -5.79 8.99
C ASP A 127 -14.40 -5.41 8.12
N PHE A 128 -13.41 -6.30 8.07
CA PHE A 128 -12.36 -6.30 7.08
C PHE A 128 -12.08 -7.74 6.64
N GLY A 129 -11.84 -7.94 5.36
CA GLY A 129 -11.26 -9.19 4.92
C GLY A 129 -11.04 -9.29 3.44
N PHE A 130 -10.11 -10.17 3.10
CA PHE A 130 -9.78 -10.50 1.74
C PHE A 130 -10.59 -11.68 1.24
N ARG A 131 -10.79 -11.71 -0.08
CA ARG A 131 -11.27 -12.90 -0.76
C ARG A 131 -10.38 -13.20 -1.97
N ASP A 132 -10.51 -14.41 -2.47
CA ASP A 132 -9.67 -14.96 -3.52
C ASP A 132 -10.47 -15.54 -4.69
N GLU A 133 -11.80 -15.37 -4.68
CA GLU A 133 -12.63 -15.74 -5.83
C GLU A 133 -12.40 -14.74 -6.97
N LYS A 134 -12.54 -15.21 -8.21
CA LYS A 134 -12.43 -14.35 -9.39
C LYS A 134 -13.66 -13.46 -9.51
N ASP A 135 -13.45 -12.13 -9.51
CA ASP A 135 -14.48 -11.11 -9.73
C ASP A 135 -15.78 -11.31 -8.90
N PRO A 136 -15.68 -11.37 -7.55
CA PRO A 136 -16.84 -11.54 -6.70
C PRO A 136 -17.68 -10.26 -6.70
N ASN A 137 -19.00 -10.42 -6.78
CA ASN A 137 -19.96 -9.32 -6.80
C ASN A 137 -20.90 -9.31 -5.57
N SER A 138 -20.52 -10.05 -4.53
CA SER A 138 -21.31 -10.22 -3.31
C SER A 138 -20.54 -9.71 -2.09
N ILE A 139 -21.28 -9.15 -1.14
CA ILE A 139 -20.74 -8.76 0.17
C ILE A 139 -21.02 -9.83 1.22
N ASN A 140 -20.11 -9.99 2.16
CA ASN A 140 -20.32 -10.73 3.39
C ASN A 140 -20.95 -9.81 4.44
N TYR A 141 -21.96 -10.30 5.14
CA TYR A 141 -22.63 -9.56 6.21
C TYR A 141 -23.12 -10.54 7.27
N TRP A 142 -23.36 -10.03 8.48
CA TRP A 142 -23.86 -10.85 9.58
C TRP A 142 -25.24 -11.41 9.24
N THR A 143 -25.35 -12.73 9.14
CA THR A 143 -26.62 -13.46 9.02
C THR A 143 -26.82 -14.35 10.24
N SER A 144 -28.09 -14.61 10.60
CA SER A 144 -28.46 -15.53 11.69
C SER A 144 -28.03 -16.98 11.43
N SER A 145 -27.64 -17.30 10.20
CA SER A 145 -27.26 -18.63 9.73
C SER A 145 -25.74 -18.74 9.63
N LYS A 146 -25.14 -19.51 10.55
CA LYS A 146 -23.71 -19.86 10.54
C LYS A 146 -23.29 -20.47 9.19
N LYS A 147 -22.77 -19.67 8.26
CA LYS A 147 -21.99 -20.22 7.14
C LYS A 147 -20.65 -20.69 7.70
N ARG A 148 -20.34 -21.97 7.49
CA ARG A 148 -19.06 -22.57 7.87
C ARG A 148 -17.93 -21.78 7.21
N SER A 149 -16.92 -21.40 7.99
CA SER A 149 -15.69 -20.83 7.47
C SER A 149 -15.08 -21.78 6.45
N SER A 150 -14.83 -21.29 5.25
CA SER A 150 -14.01 -21.97 4.26
C SER A 150 -12.63 -22.22 4.87
N PRO A 151 -11.99 -23.38 4.66
CA PRO A 151 -10.64 -23.60 5.15
C PRO A 151 -9.72 -22.55 4.53
N LEU A 152 -8.87 -21.93 5.35
CA LEU A 152 -7.73 -21.16 4.86
C LEU A 152 -6.86 -22.10 4.02
N ARG A 153 -6.95 -21.98 2.69
CA ARG A 153 -6.08 -22.74 1.78
C ARG A 153 -4.66 -22.25 1.99
N VAL A 154 -3.78 -23.14 2.44
CA VAL A 154 -2.32 -22.95 2.37
C VAL A 154 -1.97 -22.84 0.89
N ARG A 155 -1.45 -21.68 0.45
CA ARG A 155 -1.11 -21.43 -0.96
C ARG A 155 0.40 -21.56 -1.20
N GLN A 156 0.71 -21.99 -2.42
CA GLN A 156 2.05 -22.15 -2.99
C GLN A 156 2.80 -20.81 -3.12
N PRO A 157 4.13 -20.83 -3.33
CA PRO A 157 4.91 -19.62 -3.60
C PRO A 157 4.33 -18.89 -4.82
N ILE A 158 3.96 -17.63 -4.62
CA ILE A 158 3.32 -16.80 -5.63
C ILE A 158 4.42 -16.08 -6.41
N ALA A 159 4.44 -16.25 -7.74
CA ALA A 159 5.38 -15.55 -8.60
C ALA A 159 5.00 -14.08 -8.73
N ARG A 160 5.98 -13.18 -8.61
CA ARG A 160 5.79 -11.74 -8.66
C ARG A 160 5.33 -11.27 -10.06
N PRO A 161 4.44 -10.26 -10.18
CA PRO A 161 4.06 -9.70 -11.48
C PRO A 161 5.28 -9.15 -12.23
N GLU A 162 5.31 -9.31 -13.57
CA GLU A 162 6.47 -8.96 -14.39
C GLU A 162 6.84 -7.47 -14.33
N CYS A 163 5.84 -6.57 -14.25
CA CYS A 163 6.05 -5.13 -14.14
C CYS A 163 6.78 -4.74 -12.84
N VAL A 164 6.62 -5.53 -11.79
CA VAL A 164 7.25 -5.31 -10.48
C VAL A 164 8.67 -5.90 -10.45
N LYS A 165 9.02 -6.79 -11.39
CA LYS A 165 10.31 -7.50 -11.36
C LYS A 165 11.54 -6.64 -11.63
N SER A 166 11.40 -5.62 -12.46
CA SER A 166 12.49 -4.74 -12.85
C SER A 166 12.53 -3.44 -12.05
N GLU A 167 11.59 -3.26 -11.12
CA GLU A 167 11.50 -2.05 -10.32
C GLU A 167 12.35 -2.14 -9.04
N LEU A 168 13.00 -1.02 -8.73
CA LEU A 168 13.75 -0.80 -7.50
C LEU A 168 13.16 0.39 -6.76
N VAL A 169 12.72 0.17 -5.53
CA VAL A 169 12.29 1.21 -4.62
C VAL A 169 13.42 1.52 -3.65
N VAL A 170 13.87 2.78 -3.65
CA VAL A 170 14.90 3.27 -2.71
C VAL A 170 14.21 4.14 -1.67
N SER A 171 14.46 3.86 -0.39
CA SER A 171 13.82 4.53 0.73
C SER A 171 14.81 4.97 1.79
N GLU A 172 14.50 6.07 2.45
CA GLU A 172 15.27 6.65 3.56
C GLU A 172 14.42 6.91 4.80
N PHE A 173 13.17 6.44 4.80
CA PHE A 173 12.20 6.68 5.87
C PHE A 173 12.40 5.72 7.05
N ASP A 174 12.46 6.24 8.28
CA ASP A 174 12.79 5.48 9.48
C ASP A 174 11.84 4.32 9.83
N ASN A 175 10.62 4.37 9.30
CA ASN A 175 9.56 3.40 9.50
C ASN A 175 9.49 2.34 8.40
N HIS A 176 10.34 2.41 7.38
CA HIS A 176 10.53 1.34 6.42
C HIS A 176 11.75 0.48 6.79
N SER A 177 11.76 -0.77 6.34
CA SER A 177 12.88 -1.68 6.58
C SER A 177 13.05 -2.69 5.46
N ALA A 178 14.22 -2.66 4.81
CA ALA A 178 14.60 -3.67 3.81
C ALA A 178 14.72 -5.05 4.47
N LYS A 179 15.29 -5.09 5.68
CA LYS A 179 15.40 -6.31 6.47
C LYS A 179 14.04 -6.94 6.73
N ARG A 180 13.08 -6.15 7.24
CA ARG A 180 11.73 -6.64 7.55
C ARG A 180 11.00 -7.13 6.31
N LEU A 181 11.12 -6.40 5.20
CA LEU A 181 10.58 -6.83 3.92
C LEU A 181 11.15 -8.20 3.52
N CYS A 182 12.45 -8.41 3.61
CA CYS A 182 13.06 -9.68 3.23
C CYS A 182 12.71 -10.84 4.17
N GLU A 183 12.63 -10.61 5.48
CA GLU A 183 12.31 -11.65 6.47
C GLU A 183 10.82 -12.03 6.48
N SER A 184 9.96 -11.18 5.92
CA SER A 184 8.52 -11.40 5.85
C SER A 184 8.15 -12.33 4.69
N HIS A 185 7.49 -13.44 5.03
CA HIS A 185 6.96 -14.39 4.04
C HIS A 185 5.75 -13.85 3.26
N THR A 186 5.08 -12.84 3.82
CA THR A 186 3.89 -12.22 3.22
C THR A 186 4.20 -10.88 2.55
N SER A 187 5.44 -10.37 2.65
CA SER A 187 5.81 -9.19 1.88
C SER A 187 5.90 -9.55 0.40
N MET A 188 5.54 -8.61 -0.46
CA MET A 188 5.67 -8.75 -1.91
C MET A 188 5.75 -7.37 -2.53
N GLY A 189 6.53 -7.19 -3.60
CA GLY A 189 6.65 -5.90 -4.27
C GLY A 189 7.97 -5.77 -5.02
N PRO A 190 8.32 -4.56 -5.50
CA PRO A 190 9.60 -4.28 -6.13
C PRO A 190 10.77 -4.61 -5.21
N ASP A 191 11.97 -4.72 -5.78
CA ASP A 191 13.17 -4.82 -4.94
C ASP A 191 13.36 -3.54 -4.13
N PHE A 192 13.91 -3.65 -2.93
CA PHE A 192 13.86 -2.57 -1.96
C PHE A 192 15.22 -2.27 -1.34
N ALA A 193 15.69 -1.04 -1.50
CA ALA A 193 16.93 -0.56 -0.90
C ALA A 193 16.61 0.46 0.20
N HIS A 194 17.13 0.23 1.40
CA HIS A 194 16.97 1.14 2.53
C HIS A 194 18.29 1.82 2.90
N ILE A 195 18.35 3.14 2.66
CA ILE A 195 19.58 3.93 2.76
C ILE A 195 20.15 3.92 4.18
N ARG A 196 19.29 4.11 5.19
CA ARG A 196 19.75 4.19 6.59
C ARG A 196 20.15 2.84 7.18
N GLU A 197 19.55 1.76 6.68
CA GLU A 197 19.95 0.41 7.06
C GLU A 197 21.23 -0.01 6.32
N GLY A 198 21.50 0.59 5.16
CA GLY A 198 22.56 0.12 4.27
C GLY A 198 22.27 -1.29 3.76
N LEU A 199 20.99 -1.60 3.52
CA LEU A 199 20.51 -2.93 3.16
C LEU A 199 19.66 -2.89 1.89
N PHE A 200 19.83 -3.90 1.06
CA PHE A 200 19.04 -4.18 -0.12
C PHE A 200 18.33 -5.52 0.04
N CYS A 201 17.04 -5.54 -0.25
CA CYS A 201 16.23 -6.73 -0.28
C CYS A 201 15.90 -7.11 -1.72
N ASP A 202 16.45 -8.23 -2.17
CA ASP A 202 15.91 -8.97 -3.31
C ASP A 202 14.60 -9.59 -2.84
N THR A 203 13.50 -8.95 -3.22
CA THR A 203 12.17 -9.31 -2.72
C THR A 203 11.59 -10.54 -3.39
N GLU A 204 12.13 -10.91 -4.55
CA GLU A 204 11.75 -12.10 -5.31
C GLU A 204 12.33 -13.36 -4.66
N HIS A 205 13.62 -13.32 -4.32
CA HIS A 205 14.29 -14.46 -3.68
C HIS A 205 14.31 -14.40 -2.16
N LYS A 206 13.84 -13.29 -1.57
CA LYS A 206 13.93 -13.00 -0.12
C LYS A 206 15.38 -13.04 0.39
N ILE A 207 16.30 -12.49 -0.40
CA ILE A 207 17.73 -12.42 -0.06
C ILE A 207 18.10 -11.00 0.31
N LEU A 208 18.67 -10.86 1.50
CA LEU A 208 19.12 -9.58 2.04
C LEU A 208 20.62 -9.40 1.75
N TYR A 209 20.97 -8.29 1.13
CA TYR A 209 22.35 -7.91 0.83
C TYR A 209 22.72 -6.62 1.58
N PRO A 210 23.92 -6.53 2.16
CA PRO A 210 24.47 -5.24 2.59
C PRO A 210 24.81 -4.35 1.39
N PHE A 211 24.84 -3.04 1.59
CA PHE A 211 25.37 -2.12 0.60
C PHE A 211 26.88 -2.27 0.46
N CYS A 212 27.36 -2.16 -0.78
CA CYS A 212 28.79 -2.15 -1.07
C CYS A 212 29.46 -0.94 -0.43
N ASN A 213 30.66 -1.15 0.11
CA ASN A 213 31.51 -0.10 0.67
C ASN A 213 32.98 -0.55 0.62
N GLU A 214 33.89 0.27 1.14
CA GLU A 214 35.34 -0.02 1.13
C GLU A 214 35.71 -1.37 1.77
N LYS A 215 34.90 -1.86 2.72
CA LYS A 215 35.12 -3.14 3.41
C LYS A 215 34.31 -4.29 2.83
N ILE A 216 33.15 -3.99 2.24
CA ILE A 216 32.22 -4.99 1.71
C ILE A 216 32.13 -4.77 0.20
N THR A 217 32.91 -5.54 -0.56
CA THR A 217 32.99 -5.42 -2.02
C THR A 217 32.38 -6.61 -2.77
N ASN A 218 32.04 -7.68 -2.03
CA ASN A 218 31.46 -8.91 -2.56
C ASN A 218 30.17 -9.25 -1.82
N ASN A 219 29.24 -9.92 -2.52
CA ASN A 219 27.89 -10.24 -2.06
C ASN A 219 27.20 -9.03 -1.44
N CYS A 220 27.28 -7.91 -2.15
CA CYS A 220 26.73 -6.63 -1.73
C CYS A 220 25.99 -5.97 -2.89
N PHE A 221 25.09 -5.07 -2.55
CA PHE A 221 24.35 -4.27 -3.52
C PHE A 221 25.02 -2.91 -3.70
N ASP A 222 25.34 -2.57 -4.94
CA ASP A 222 25.84 -1.25 -5.32
C ASP A 222 24.66 -0.37 -5.74
N LEU A 223 24.41 0.69 -4.96
CA LEU A 223 23.29 1.60 -5.16
C LEU A 223 23.43 2.49 -6.41
N GLU A 224 24.67 2.80 -6.82
CA GLU A 224 24.93 3.64 -7.99
C GLU A 224 24.70 2.86 -9.28
N THR A 225 25.26 1.64 -9.35
CA THR A 225 25.14 0.77 -10.52
C THR A 225 23.83 -0.03 -10.53
N ARG A 226 23.11 -0.05 -9.40
CA ARG A 226 21.88 -0.83 -9.17
C ARG A 226 22.08 -2.32 -9.48
N SER A 227 23.20 -2.86 -9.02
CA SER A 227 23.60 -4.24 -9.30
C SER A 227 24.16 -4.92 -8.06
N ILE A 228 24.06 -6.25 -8.03
CA ILE A 228 24.65 -7.06 -6.98
C ILE A 228 26.03 -7.52 -7.44
N HIS A 229 27.03 -7.22 -6.62
CA HIS A 229 28.39 -7.70 -6.83
C HIS A 229 28.49 -9.11 -6.27
N HIS A 230 28.52 -10.12 -7.14
CA HIS A 230 28.78 -11.49 -6.73
C HIS A 230 30.28 -11.78 -6.75
N GLU A 231 30.72 -12.65 -5.86
CA GLU A 231 32.09 -13.16 -5.89
C GLU A 231 32.35 -13.89 -7.23
N HIS A 232 33.38 -13.48 -7.97
CA HIS A 232 33.87 -14.24 -9.11
C HIS A 232 34.54 -15.53 -8.63
N THR A 233 33.77 -16.59 -8.41
CA THR A 233 34.35 -17.93 -8.31
C THR A 233 34.65 -18.42 -9.73
N GLY A 234 35.86 -18.17 -10.24
CA GLY A 234 36.34 -18.77 -11.49
C GLY A 234 36.49 -20.30 -11.41
N PRO A 235 36.66 -21.02 -12.55
CA PRO A 235 37.60 -20.62 -13.60
C PRO A 235 37.00 -20.34 -14.98
N ILE A 236 37.78 -19.58 -15.72
CA ILE A 236 37.58 -19.03 -17.07
C ILE A 236 37.10 -20.12 -18.06
N GLY A 237 35.86 -19.97 -18.51
CA GLY A 237 35.38 -20.51 -19.79
C GLY A 237 35.11 -19.33 -20.72
N HIS A 238 35.89 -19.21 -21.79
CA HIS A 238 35.72 -18.21 -22.83
C HIS A 238 34.27 -18.22 -23.37
N GLY A 239 33.51 -17.18 -23.05
CA GLY A 239 32.23 -16.86 -23.68
C GLY A 239 32.16 -15.36 -23.87
N ASN A 240 32.35 -14.90 -25.10
CA ASN A 240 32.24 -13.49 -25.48
C ASN A 240 30.84 -12.97 -25.12
N LEU A 241 30.74 -12.14 -24.08
CA LEU A 241 29.62 -11.22 -23.93
C LEU A 241 30.05 -9.87 -24.51
N THR A 242 29.73 -9.70 -25.79
CA THR A 242 29.68 -8.39 -26.45
C THR A 242 28.83 -7.46 -25.62
N ALA A 243 29.46 -6.46 -25.00
CA ALA A 243 28.78 -5.29 -24.47
C ALA A 243 28.10 -4.58 -25.64
N LEU A 244 26.77 -4.66 -25.71
CA LEU A 244 26.00 -3.72 -26.53
C LEU A 244 25.93 -2.41 -25.76
N VAL A 245 26.97 -1.59 -25.94
CA VAL A 245 26.91 -0.16 -25.70
C VAL A 245 25.89 0.41 -26.69
N ASN A 246 24.67 0.67 -26.25
CA ASN A 246 23.74 1.46 -27.04
C ASN A 246 23.88 2.94 -26.67
N THR A 247 24.86 3.60 -27.28
CA THR A 247 24.90 5.06 -27.37
C THR A 247 23.94 5.52 -28.46
N GLN A 248 22.77 6.00 -28.07
CA GLN A 248 21.95 6.92 -28.88
C GLN A 248 21.38 7.96 -27.91
N SER A 249 22.00 9.13 -27.80
CA SER A 249 21.85 10.30 -28.67
C SER A 249 20.94 11.34 -28.02
N LEU A 250 21.61 12.37 -27.53
CA LEU A 250 21.08 13.71 -27.27
C LEU A 250 20.18 14.16 -28.43
N VAL A 251 18.91 14.43 -28.14
CA VAL A 251 18.09 15.34 -28.94
C VAL A 251 17.66 16.49 -28.03
N LYS A 252 18.23 17.66 -28.30
CA LYS A 252 17.82 18.94 -27.74
C LYS A 252 16.64 19.50 -28.54
N GLY A 253 15.64 19.98 -27.80
CA GLY A 253 14.85 21.19 -28.10
C GLY A 253 13.37 20.97 -28.47
N PRO A 254 12.53 22.03 -28.50
CA PRO A 254 12.71 23.38 -27.97
C PRO A 254 11.52 23.92 -27.12
N ASN A 255 11.79 25.04 -26.45
CA ASN A 255 10.87 26.13 -26.07
C ASN A 255 9.71 25.88 -25.09
N ALA A 256 9.96 26.43 -23.90
CA ALA A 256 8.97 26.97 -22.99
C ALA A 256 7.93 27.86 -23.69
N SER A 257 6.65 27.59 -23.43
CA SER A 257 5.60 28.59 -23.53
C SER A 257 4.51 28.38 -22.48
N LYS A 258 4.46 29.35 -21.58
CA LYS A 258 3.35 29.87 -20.74
C LYS A 258 2.71 29.00 -19.62
N PRO A 259 2.48 29.62 -18.44
CA PRO A 259 1.84 28.99 -17.30
C PRO A 259 0.30 28.95 -17.48
N MET A 260 -0.30 27.77 -17.36
CA MET A 260 -1.73 27.66 -17.10
C MET A 260 -2.00 27.90 -15.62
N LYS A 261 -2.81 28.92 -15.36
CA LYS A 261 -3.38 29.25 -14.04
C LYS A 261 -4.26 28.09 -13.58
N GLY A 262 -3.77 27.29 -12.63
CA GLY A 262 -4.62 26.46 -11.78
C GLY A 262 -5.36 27.35 -10.76
N PRO A 263 -6.57 26.98 -10.34
CA PRO A 263 -7.34 27.80 -9.42
C PRO A 263 -6.63 27.93 -8.07
N SER A 264 -6.43 29.18 -7.71
CA SER A 264 -6.05 29.69 -6.40
C SER A 264 -6.88 29.05 -5.28
N ALA A 265 -6.15 28.57 -4.28
CA ALA A 265 -6.42 28.66 -2.86
C ALA A 265 -7.83 28.35 -2.35
N PHE A 266 -7.86 27.40 -1.41
CA PHE A 266 -8.66 27.46 -0.21
C PHE A 266 -8.72 28.90 0.34
N ALA A 267 -9.77 29.62 -0.03
CA ALA A 267 -10.22 30.76 0.73
C ALA A 267 -10.90 30.20 1.98
N ALA A 268 -10.18 30.27 3.10
CA ALA A 268 -10.74 30.10 4.42
C ALA A 268 -11.90 31.10 4.58
N ASN A 269 -13.13 30.57 4.66
CA ASN A 269 -14.28 31.39 5.00
C ASN A 269 -14.17 31.74 6.49
N LYS A 270 -13.97 33.03 6.76
CA LYS A 270 -13.68 33.64 8.06
C LYS A 270 -14.91 33.71 8.99
N ALA A 271 -15.74 32.67 9.02
CA ALA A 271 -17.01 32.64 9.75
C ALA A 271 -17.20 31.42 10.67
N THR A 272 -16.15 30.61 10.87
CA THR A 272 -16.19 29.43 11.78
C THR A 272 -15.10 29.45 12.85
N GLU A 273 -14.47 30.60 13.11
CA GLU A 273 -13.47 30.78 14.17
C GLU A 273 -14.06 30.88 15.59
N ASP A 274 -15.37 31.05 15.76
CA ASP A 274 -15.97 31.34 17.08
C ASP A 274 -16.58 30.13 17.82
N ARG A 275 -16.17 28.90 17.51
CA ARG A 275 -16.70 27.71 18.23
C ARG A 275 -15.71 26.61 18.60
N TYR A 276 -14.40 26.87 18.51
CA TYR A 276 -13.36 25.88 18.82
C TYR A 276 -12.29 26.34 19.84
N GLU A 277 -12.59 27.31 20.70
CA GLU A 277 -11.69 27.73 21.80
C GLU A 277 -12.00 27.11 23.19
N ARG A 278 -12.75 26.01 23.28
CA ARG A 278 -13.05 25.38 24.59
C ARG A 278 -12.79 23.89 24.68
N VAL A 279 -11.69 23.38 24.16
CA VAL A 279 -11.10 22.11 24.66
C VAL A 279 -9.58 22.07 24.40
N ARG A 280 -8.80 22.91 25.08
CA ARG A 280 -7.35 22.72 25.21
C ARG A 280 -6.92 23.13 26.61
N ASP A 281 -7.16 22.26 27.57
CA ASP A 281 -6.33 22.24 28.77
C ASP A 281 -6.44 20.89 29.49
N TRP A 282 -5.49 19.98 29.24
CA TRP A 282 -5.11 18.92 30.19
C TRP A 282 -3.64 18.57 29.93
N ARG A 283 -2.75 19.49 30.34
CA ARG A 283 -1.36 19.14 30.65
C ARG A 283 -1.28 18.61 32.07
N ILE A 284 -0.58 17.49 32.18
CA ILE A 284 -0.04 16.85 33.38
C ILE A 284 0.60 17.87 34.34
N GLN A 285 0.07 17.97 35.56
CA GLN A 285 0.77 18.24 36.83
C GLN A 285 -0.05 17.51 37.91
N GLY A 286 0.45 16.63 38.77
CA GLY A 286 1.78 16.54 39.36
C GLY A 286 1.77 16.97 40.83
N LYS A 287 0.97 16.31 41.69
CA LYS A 287 1.22 15.97 43.11
C LYS A 287 -0.04 15.41 43.77
#